data_AF-A0A6L0XPC2-F1
#
_entry.id   AF-A0A6L0XPC2-F1
#
_cell.length_a   1.000
_cell.length_b   1.000
_cell.length_c   1.000
_cell.angle_alpha   90.00
_cell.angle_beta   90.00
_cell.angle_gamma   90.00
#
_symmetry.space_group_name_H-M   'P 1'
#
loop_
_entity.id
_entity.type
_entity.pdbx_description
1 polymer ?
#
loop_
_entity_poly.entity_id
_entity_poly.type
_entity_poly.pdbx_seq_one_letter_code
_entity_poly.pdbx_strand_id
1 'polypeptide(L)'
;MAEQLGASLPTGSAAAAEGSATAAAAATANWSYVPLPSSTTFDYFTERYYHQFSIRDCKKVKGNDCRILQHSNGLCVLCLDPNHELVRRCAPADAGVTVAKVAFFKGRTAISPENIQVVGKKKKNALVCQNDTKLCSIVLSDGTEYTVPACVNGFVLELNATLLEQPWMVAVAPTAEGYLAIINPTSKADFSGYEKIWTATGGDAVGEDED
;
A
#
# COMPACT_ATOMS: atom_id res chain seq x y z
N MET A 1 -51.38 -41.81 -29.88
CA MET A 1 -51.16 -42.64 -31.07
C MET A 1 -49.77 -42.30 -31.58
N ALA A 2 -48.76 -43.14 -31.63
CA ALA A 2 -48.56 -44.56 -31.33
C ALA A 2 -47.01 -44.70 -31.17
N GLU A 3 -46.50 -45.42 -30.16
CA GLU A 3 -45.88 -46.76 -30.32
C GLU A 3 -44.37 -46.65 -30.66
N GLN A 4 -43.40 -46.78 -29.73
CA GLN A 4 -42.86 -47.94 -28.99
C GLN A 4 -41.99 -48.91 -29.84
N LEU A 5 -40.87 -49.36 -29.24
CA LEU A 5 -40.02 -50.56 -29.51
C LEU A 5 -38.93 -50.42 -30.60
N GLY A 6 -37.71 -50.96 -30.50
CA GLY A 6 -37.02 -51.85 -29.56
C GLY A 6 -35.54 -52.00 -30.00
N ALA A 7 -34.57 -51.97 -29.09
CA ALA A 7 -33.74 -53.11 -28.65
C ALA A 7 -32.85 -53.80 -29.71
N SER A 8 -31.51 -53.76 -29.51
CA SER A 8 -30.65 -54.95 -29.61
C SER A 8 -29.26 -54.69 -29.00
N LEU A 9 -28.97 -55.36 -27.87
CA LEU A 9 -27.63 -55.73 -27.44
C LEU A 9 -27.16 -56.95 -28.26
N PRO A 10 -25.84 -57.14 -28.40
CA PRO A 10 -25.28 -58.47 -28.22
C PRO A 10 -24.24 -58.50 -27.10
N THR A 11 -24.35 -59.60 -26.36
CA THR A 11 -23.51 -60.14 -25.30
C THR A 11 -22.20 -60.74 -25.80
N GLY A 12 -21.18 -60.78 -24.92
CA GLY A 12 -20.04 -61.73 -24.98
C GLY A 12 -18.67 -61.03 -24.89
N SER A 13 -18.12 -60.79 -23.70
CA SER A 13 -17.27 -61.69 -22.91
C SER A 13 -15.87 -61.94 -23.51
N ALA A 14 -14.84 -61.31 -22.94
CA ALA A 14 -13.75 -61.98 -22.21
C ALA A 14 -12.51 -61.07 -22.03
N ALA A 15 -12.24 -60.75 -20.76
CA ALA A 15 -10.94 -60.74 -20.07
C ALA A 15 -9.67 -60.07 -20.67
N ALA A 16 -9.15 -59.16 -19.82
CA ALA A 16 -7.75 -58.98 -19.43
C ALA A 16 -6.78 -58.28 -20.39
N ALA A 17 -6.43 -57.04 -20.03
CA ALA A 17 -5.03 -56.66 -19.80
C ALA A 17 -4.98 -55.33 -19.04
N GLU A 18 -4.12 -55.32 -18.02
CA GLU A 18 -3.87 -54.25 -17.07
C GLU A 18 -3.22 -53.04 -17.73
N GLY A 19 -3.52 -51.85 -17.23
CA GLY A 19 -2.96 -50.60 -17.75
C GLY A 19 -3.33 -49.42 -16.88
N SER A 20 -2.72 -49.34 -15.70
CA SER A 20 -2.71 -48.16 -14.83
C SER A 20 -2.19 -46.94 -15.60
N ALA A 21 -3.08 -46.02 -15.95
CA ALA A 21 -2.72 -44.67 -16.33
C ALA A 21 -3.54 -43.69 -15.50
N THR A 22 -2.88 -43.13 -14.50
CA THR A 22 -3.36 -42.04 -13.64
C THR A 22 -3.84 -40.88 -14.49
N ALA A 23 -5.13 -40.56 -14.36
CA ALA A 23 -5.75 -39.39 -14.95
C ALA A 23 -5.17 -38.13 -14.30
N ALA A 24 -4.25 -37.46 -15.01
CA ALA A 24 -3.88 -36.09 -14.70
C ALA A 24 -5.11 -35.21 -14.99
N ALA A 25 -5.80 -34.79 -13.95
CA ALA A 25 -6.88 -33.82 -14.03
C ALA A 25 -6.29 -32.52 -14.59
N ALA A 26 -6.49 -32.29 -15.88
CA ALA A 26 -6.17 -31.03 -16.53
C ALA A 26 -7.06 -29.96 -15.87
N ALA A 27 -6.47 -29.15 -15.00
CA ALA A 27 -7.11 -27.98 -14.44
C ALA A 27 -7.51 -27.06 -15.61
N THR A 28 -8.81 -27.00 -15.90
CA THR A 28 -9.38 -26.07 -16.86
C THR A 28 -9.08 -24.67 -16.34
N ALA A 29 -8.05 -24.03 -16.87
CA ALA A 29 -7.69 -22.67 -16.50
C ALA A 29 -8.89 -21.78 -16.84
N ASN A 30 -9.55 -21.25 -15.81
CA ASN A 30 -10.63 -20.30 -15.98
C ASN A 30 -10.01 -18.98 -16.45
N TRP A 31 -10.07 -18.71 -17.75
CA TRP A 31 -9.59 -17.46 -18.36
C TRP A 31 -10.58 -16.31 -18.16
N SER A 32 -11.38 -16.32 -17.08
CA SER A 32 -12.22 -15.20 -16.73
C SER A 32 -11.34 -13.96 -16.67
N TYR A 33 -11.52 -13.09 -17.67
CA TYR A 33 -10.83 -11.81 -17.78
C TYR A 33 -11.04 -11.08 -16.47
N VAL A 34 -10.02 -11.09 -15.60
CA VAL A 34 -10.04 -10.29 -14.38
C VAL A 34 -10.08 -8.86 -14.89
N PRO A 35 -11.19 -8.11 -14.69
CA PRO A 35 -11.26 -6.75 -15.16
C PRO A 35 -10.23 -5.95 -14.37
N LEU A 36 -9.05 -5.76 -14.96
CA LEU A 36 -8.05 -4.88 -14.40
C LEU A 36 -8.63 -3.46 -14.43
N PRO A 37 -8.46 -2.67 -13.36
CA PRO A 37 -8.83 -1.27 -13.39
C PRO A 37 -8.14 -0.58 -14.57
N SER A 38 -8.84 0.36 -15.21
CA SER A 38 -8.30 1.11 -16.34
C SER A 38 -6.95 1.72 -15.96
N SER A 39 -5.97 1.65 -16.86
CA SER A 39 -4.58 2.08 -16.63
C SER A 39 -4.42 3.58 -16.35
N THR A 40 -5.53 4.31 -16.25
CA THR A 40 -5.63 5.74 -16.00
C THR A 40 -5.91 6.08 -14.54
N THR A 41 -6.25 5.12 -13.69
CA THR A 41 -6.54 5.38 -12.27
C THR A 41 -5.26 5.33 -11.43
N PHE A 42 -5.14 6.20 -10.43
CA PHE A 42 -3.97 6.23 -9.55
C PHE A 42 -3.74 4.91 -8.80
N ASP A 43 -4.82 4.22 -8.42
CA ASP A 43 -4.78 2.90 -7.78
C ASP A 43 -4.06 1.86 -8.65
N TYR A 44 -4.24 1.93 -9.98
CA TYR A 44 -3.52 1.06 -10.91
C TYR A 44 -1.99 1.28 -10.81
N PHE A 45 -1.53 2.52 -10.67
CA PHE A 45 -0.10 2.81 -10.58
C PHE A 45 0.50 2.40 -9.23
N THR A 46 -0.20 2.65 -8.13
CA THR A 46 0.28 2.24 -6.80
C THR A 46 0.34 0.72 -6.68
N GLU A 47 -0.70 0.01 -7.12
CA GLU A 47 -0.73 -1.45 -7.11
C GLU A 47 0.27 -2.08 -8.08
N ARG A 48 0.53 -1.42 -9.22
CA ARG A 48 1.47 -1.97 -10.20
C ARG A 48 2.91 -1.78 -9.74
N TYR A 49 3.30 -0.61 -9.26
CA TYR A 49 4.72 -0.24 -9.08
C TYR A 49 5.20 -0.20 -7.62
N TYR A 50 4.29 -0.31 -6.64
CA TYR A 50 4.63 -0.19 -5.24
C TYR A 50 4.14 -1.39 -4.42
N HIS A 51 5.02 -1.90 -3.56
CA HIS A 51 4.62 -2.80 -2.48
C HIS A 51 3.99 -1.97 -1.37
N GLN A 52 2.82 -2.39 -0.90
CA GLN A 52 2.08 -1.66 0.14
C GLN A 52 2.22 -2.38 1.47
N PHE A 53 2.66 -1.66 2.48
CA PHE A 53 2.75 -2.14 3.86
C PHE A 53 1.86 -1.30 4.75
N SER A 54 0.97 -1.93 5.51
CA SER A 54 0.18 -1.27 6.56
C SER A 54 0.90 -1.38 7.89
N ILE A 55 0.83 -0.29 8.64
CA ILE A 55 1.30 -0.20 10.01
C ILE A 55 0.12 0.21 10.86
N ARG A 56 -0.38 -0.75 11.64
CA ARG A 56 -1.46 -0.49 12.57
C ARG A 56 -0.92 0.13 13.86
N ASP A 57 -1.70 1.04 14.44
CA ASP A 57 -1.43 1.66 15.74
C ASP A 57 -0.01 2.25 15.88
N CYS A 58 0.39 3.11 14.93
CA CYS A 58 1.66 3.81 15.02
C CYS A 58 1.78 4.57 16.36
N LYS A 59 2.84 4.25 17.12
CA LYS A 59 3.13 4.77 18.47
C LYS A 59 2.10 4.42 19.55
N LYS A 60 1.39 3.28 19.43
CA LYS A 60 0.38 2.83 20.40
C LYS A 60 -0.81 3.78 20.54
N VAL A 61 -0.99 4.69 19.57
CA VAL A 61 -2.18 5.52 19.46
C VAL A 61 -3.20 4.74 18.64
N LYS A 62 -4.34 4.41 19.26
CA LYS A 62 -5.39 3.61 18.63
C LYS A 62 -5.88 4.28 17.35
N GLY A 63 -5.83 3.54 16.24
CA GLY A 63 -6.37 3.97 14.94
C GLY A 63 -5.53 5.02 14.22
N ASN A 64 -4.26 5.20 14.62
CA ASN A 64 -3.25 5.97 13.88
C ASN A 64 -2.52 5.03 12.90
N ASP A 65 -3.26 4.61 11.87
CA ASP A 65 -2.78 3.64 10.89
C ASP A 65 -2.03 4.37 9.77
N CYS A 66 -0.83 3.90 9.44
CA CYS A 66 0.00 4.46 8.39
C CYS A 66 0.24 3.43 7.29
N ARG A 67 0.47 3.90 6.07
CA ARG A 67 0.80 3.05 4.93
C ARG A 67 2.12 3.47 4.31
N ILE A 68 2.95 2.49 4.00
CA ILE A 68 4.20 2.69 3.26
C ILE A 68 4.03 2.09 1.87
N LEU A 69 4.36 2.88 0.85
CA LEU A 69 4.44 2.44 -0.53
C LEU A 69 5.93 2.33 -0.90
N GLN A 70 6.44 1.10 -1.00
CA GLN A 70 7.83 0.85 -1.37
C GLN A 70 7.93 0.63 -2.88
N HIS A 71 8.74 1.44 -3.55
CA HIS A 71 9.08 1.28 -4.96
C HIS A 71 10.25 0.31 -5.14
N SER A 72 10.40 -0.29 -6.33
CA SER A 72 11.52 -1.18 -6.68
C SER A 72 12.89 -0.50 -6.56
N ASN A 73 12.97 0.82 -6.79
CA ASN A 73 14.18 1.63 -6.59
C ASN A 73 14.59 1.78 -5.10
N GLY A 74 13.85 1.19 -4.16
CA GLY A 74 14.09 1.28 -2.72
C GLY A 74 13.51 2.52 -2.05
N LEU A 75 12.96 3.47 -2.82
CA LEU A 75 12.27 4.64 -2.26
C LEU A 75 10.98 4.22 -1.57
N CYS A 76 10.68 4.85 -0.43
CA CYS A 76 9.48 4.62 0.35
C CYS A 76 8.65 5.90 0.41
N VAL A 77 7.39 5.83 0.00
CA VAL A 77 6.43 6.92 0.18
C VAL A 77 5.63 6.61 1.44
N LEU A 78 5.60 7.57 2.37
CA LEU A 78 4.82 7.49 3.59
C LEU A 78 3.47 8.20 3.38
N CYS A 79 2.40 7.47 3.65
CA CYS A 79 1.03 7.89 3.49
C CYS A 79 0.23 7.55 4.76
N LEU A 80 -0.96 8.16 4.91
CA LEU A 80 -1.93 7.64 5.88
C LEU A 80 -2.61 6.40 5.32
N ASP A 81 -3.03 5.49 6.19
CA ASP A 81 -3.87 4.38 5.78
C ASP A 81 -5.32 4.86 5.58
N PRO A 82 -6.04 4.42 4.53
CA PRO A 82 -7.47 4.71 4.37
C PRO A 82 -8.34 4.28 5.56
N ASN A 83 -7.90 3.28 6.34
CA ASN A 83 -8.60 2.83 7.54
C ASN A 83 -8.33 3.71 8.78
N HIS A 84 -7.42 4.67 8.71
CA HIS A 84 -7.09 5.55 9.82
C HIS A 84 -8.34 6.31 10.31
N GLU A 85 -8.50 6.40 11.63
CA GLU A 85 -9.57 7.16 12.30
C GLU A 85 -9.75 8.58 11.75
N LEU A 86 -8.67 9.29 11.42
CA LEU A 86 -8.71 10.62 10.82
C LEU A 86 -9.41 10.60 9.46
N VAL A 87 -8.99 9.68 8.58
CA VAL A 87 -9.57 9.53 7.24
C VAL A 87 -11.04 9.13 7.38
N ARG A 88 -11.36 8.19 8.27
CA ARG A 88 -12.75 7.75 8.52
C ARG A 88 -13.66 8.86 9.05
N ARG A 89 -13.14 9.74 9.92
CA ARG A 89 -13.89 10.89 10.44
C ARG A 89 -14.09 11.99 9.40
N CYS A 90 -13.14 12.15 8.49
CA CYS A 90 -13.17 13.20 7.47
C CYS A 90 -13.70 12.73 6.11
N ALA A 91 -13.89 11.42 5.89
CA ALA A 91 -14.34 10.85 4.62
C ALA A 91 -15.78 11.23 4.22
N PRO A 92 -16.76 11.35 5.15
CA PRO A 92 -18.06 11.89 4.79
C PRO A 92 -17.96 13.41 4.63
N ALA A 93 -18.35 13.93 3.46
CA ALA A 93 -18.45 15.37 3.19
C ALA A 93 -19.38 16.14 4.16
N ASP A 94 -20.21 15.42 4.92
CA ASP A 94 -21.14 15.93 5.94
C ASP A 94 -20.60 15.86 7.39
N ALA A 95 -19.39 15.34 7.61
CA ALA A 95 -18.81 15.33 8.94
C ALA A 95 -18.28 16.74 9.26
N GLY A 96 -18.85 17.40 10.27
CA GLY A 96 -18.39 18.72 10.76
C GLY A 96 -16.95 18.75 11.32
N VAL A 97 -16.17 17.68 11.12
CA VAL A 97 -14.79 17.54 11.57
C VAL A 97 -13.88 17.49 10.35
N THR A 98 -13.26 18.63 10.06
CA THR A 98 -12.26 18.77 8.99
C THR A 98 -10.84 18.74 9.54
N VAL A 99 -9.85 18.56 8.67
CA VAL A 99 -8.44 18.74 9.02
C VAL A 99 -8.17 20.25 9.11
N ALA A 100 -7.86 20.74 10.30
CA ALA A 100 -7.65 22.17 10.54
C ALA A 100 -6.23 22.59 10.15
N LYS A 101 -5.23 21.78 10.50
CA LYS A 101 -3.82 22.10 10.24
C LYS A 101 -2.97 20.85 10.14
N VAL A 102 -2.08 20.83 9.15
CA VAL A 102 -0.96 19.89 9.07
C VAL A 102 0.32 20.64 9.40
N ALA A 103 1.18 20.05 10.21
CA ALA A 103 2.48 20.60 10.57
C ALA A 103 3.54 19.52 10.45
N PHE A 104 4.57 19.79 9.65
CA PHE A 104 5.74 18.92 9.57
C PHE A 104 6.76 19.31 10.63
N PHE A 105 7.39 18.30 11.24
CA PHE A 105 8.44 18.42 12.24
C PHE A 105 8.18 19.46 13.34
N LYS A 106 7.57 19.05 14.47
CA LYS A 106 7.45 19.90 15.66
C LYS A 106 8.72 19.84 16.53
N GLY A 107 9.34 21.00 16.81
CA GLY A 107 10.38 21.13 17.85
C GLY A 107 11.67 21.85 17.40
N ARG A 108 12.82 21.47 17.99
CA ARG A 108 14.16 22.03 17.67
C ARG A 108 14.59 21.86 16.20
N THR A 109 13.92 20.99 15.47
CA THR A 109 14.18 20.65 14.07
C THR A 109 12.97 21.01 13.22
N ALA A 110 12.31 22.13 13.53
CA ALA A 110 11.23 22.68 12.70
C ALA A 110 11.83 23.09 11.35
N ILE A 111 11.79 22.17 10.40
CA ILE A 111 12.26 22.37 9.04
C ILE A 111 11.02 22.58 8.19
N SER A 112 10.95 23.72 7.50
CA SER A 112 9.92 23.92 6.50
C SER A 112 10.15 22.95 5.34
N PRO A 113 9.09 22.35 4.78
CA PRO A 113 9.20 21.35 3.71
C PRO A 113 9.95 21.88 2.48
N GLU A 114 9.84 23.19 2.21
CA GLU A 114 10.54 23.92 1.15
C GLU A 114 12.07 24.02 1.33
N ASN A 115 12.59 23.77 2.53
CA ASN A 115 14.03 23.87 2.84
C ASN A 115 14.76 22.52 2.68
N ILE A 116 14.04 21.43 2.38
CA ILE A 116 14.66 20.12 2.14
C ILE A 116 15.17 20.08 0.70
N GLN A 117 16.37 20.65 0.49
CA GLN A 117 17.11 20.50 -0.77
C GLN A 117 18.23 19.48 -0.59
N VAL A 118 17.98 18.25 -1.03
CA VAL A 118 18.96 17.18 -1.00
C VAL A 118 19.96 17.35 -2.14
N VAL A 119 21.20 17.74 -1.83
CA VAL A 119 22.23 18.02 -2.85
C VAL A 119 23.35 16.97 -2.84
N GLY A 120 23.66 16.44 -4.04
CA GLY A 120 24.82 15.60 -4.33
C GLY A 120 24.70 14.14 -3.90
N LYS A 121 25.67 13.31 -4.34
CA LYS A 121 25.71 11.85 -4.09
C LYS A 121 25.69 11.44 -2.60
N LYS A 122 26.09 12.35 -1.71
CA LYS A 122 26.08 12.15 -0.25
C LYS A 122 24.79 12.63 0.43
N LYS A 123 23.75 13.00 -0.35
CA LYS A 123 22.48 13.54 0.15
C LYS A 123 22.71 14.65 1.19
N LYS A 124 23.62 15.59 0.90
CA LYS A 124 23.93 16.69 1.83
C LYS A 124 22.64 17.51 2.04
N ASN A 125 22.34 17.84 3.29
CA ASN A 125 21.11 18.49 3.76
C ASN A 125 19.84 17.63 3.79
N ALA A 126 19.91 16.33 3.47
CA ALA A 126 18.77 15.45 3.71
C ALA A 126 18.54 15.25 5.20
N LEU A 127 17.28 15.27 5.61
CA LEU A 127 16.89 15.11 7.00
C LEU A 127 16.90 13.63 7.37
N VAL A 128 17.76 13.26 8.33
CA VAL A 128 17.83 11.89 8.81
C VAL A 128 16.61 11.61 9.69
N CYS A 129 15.81 10.62 9.30
CA CYS A 129 14.68 10.13 10.08
C CYS A 129 14.96 8.73 10.61
N GLN A 130 14.49 8.48 11.82
CA GLN A 130 14.42 7.15 12.41
C GLN A 130 12.95 6.71 12.49
N ASN A 131 12.70 5.41 12.68
CA ASN A 131 11.34 4.86 12.78
C ASN A 131 10.45 5.65 13.76
N ASP A 132 11.01 6.10 14.90
CA ASP A 132 10.28 6.86 15.93
C ASP A 132 10.28 8.38 15.74
N THR A 133 10.94 8.91 14.72
CA THR A 133 10.95 10.36 14.46
C THR A 133 9.54 10.83 14.10
N LYS A 134 9.04 11.85 14.82
CA LYS A 134 7.73 12.48 14.54
C LYS A 134 7.84 13.35 13.29
N LEU A 135 7.35 12.86 12.15
CA LEU A 135 7.43 13.60 10.89
C LEU A 135 6.31 14.62 10.77
N CYS A 136 5.08 14.20 11.06
CA CYS A 136 3.90 14.99 10.77
C CYS A 136 2.96 15.00 11.99
N SER A 137 2.43 16.18 12.30
CA SER A 137 1.39 16.40 13.29
C SER A 137 0.16 16.94 12.56
N ILE A 138 -0.95 16.22 12.62
CA ILE A 138 -2.20 16.58 11.99
C ILE A 138 -3.20 16.94 13.07
N VAL A 139 -3.75 18.15 12.99
CA VAL A 139 -4.73 18.69 13.96
C VAL A 139 -6.08 18.78 13.28
N LEU A 140 -7.09 18.15 13.88
CA LEU A 140 -8.49 18.25 13.47
C LEU A 140 -9.15 19.50 14.05
N SER A 141 -10.27 19.92 13.46
CA SER A 141 -11.09 21.04 13.96
C SER A 141 -11.65 20.81 15.37
N ASP A 142 -11.77 19.55 15.78
CA ASP A 142 -12.16 19.13 17.14
C ASP A 142 -11.01 19.28 18.18
N GLY A 143 -9.83 19.74 17.74
CA GLY A 143 -8.65 19.87 18.60
C GLY A 143 -7.87 18.58 18.84
N THR A 144 -8.35 17.45 18.29
CA THR A 144 -7.61 16.18 18.33
C THR A 144 -6.35 16.27 17.45
N GLU A 145 -5.19 15.91 18.01
CA GLU A 145 -3.90 15.86 17.31
C GLU A 145 -3.42 14.43 17.08
N TYR A 146 -3.16 14.06 15.83
CA TYR A 146 -2.51 12.82 15.43
C TYR A 146 -1.06 13.08 15.07
N THR A 147 -0.15 12.30 15.66
CA THR A 147 1.28 12.37 15.33
C THR A 147 1.70 11.15 14.53
N VAL A 148 2.13 11.36 13.30
CA VAL A 148 2.60 10.34 12.38
C VAL A 148 4.13 10.22 12.48
N PRO A 149 4.67 9.05 12.85
CA PRO A 149 6.10 8.79 12.82
C PRO A 149 6.61 8.47 11.40
N ALA A 150 7.93 8.45 11.21
CA ALA A 150 8.52 8.14 9.90
C ALA A 150 8.35 6.68 9.49
N CYS A 151 8.24 5.77 10.47
CA CYS A 151 8.18 4.31 10.30
C CYS A 151 9.39 3.67 9.60
N VAL A 152 10.23 4.45 8.91
CA VAL A 152 11.40 3.95 8.19
C VAL A 152 12.62 4.77 8.59
N ASN A 153 13.72 4.07 8.82
CA ASN A 153 15.04 4.66 9.03
C ASN A 153 15.62 5.08 7.68
N GLY A 154 15.95 6.36 7.52
CA GLY A 154 16.45 6.85 6.24
C GLY A 154 16.67 8.35 6.17
N PHE A 155 16.64 8.84 4.94
CA PHE A 155 16.74 10.26 4.61
C PHE A 155 15.42 10.71 4.00
N VAL A 156 14.77 11.68 4.63
CA VAL A 156 13.61 12.37 4.03
C VAL A 156 14.11 13.19 2.85
N LEU A 157 13.63 12.85 1.67
CA LEU A 157 13.94 13.56 0.43
C LEU A 157 12.98 14.70 0.18
N GLU A 158 11.70 14.46 0.49
CA GLU A 158 10.62 15.38 0.18
C GLU A 158 9.52 15.27 1.23
N LEU A 159 8.88 16.41 1.51
CA LEU A 159 7.66 16.51 2.30
C LEU A 159 6.61 17.22 1.46
N ASN A 160 5.36 16.81 1.59
CA ASN A 160 4.29 17.38 0.79
C ASN A 160 3.90 18.79 1.30
N ALA A 161 4.47 19.82 0.68
CA ALA A 161 4.19 21.21 1.02
C ALA A 161 2.72 21.60 0.75
N THR A 162 2.05 20.93 -0.21
CA THR A 162 0.64 21.16 -0.55
C THR A 162 -0.26 20.94 0.65
N LEU A 163 0.10 20.07 1.59
CA LEU A 163 -0.69 19.82 2.81
C LEU A 163 -0.71 21.01 3.78
N LEU A 164 0.23 21.94 3.67
CA LEU A 164 0.21 23.19 4.44
C LEU A 164 -0.86 24.15 3.91
N GLU A 165 -1.07 24.18 2.60
CA GLU A 165 -2.08 25.01 1.94
C GLU A 165 -3.45 24.32 1.94
N GLN A 166 -3.44 23.00 1.74
CA GLN A 166 -4.62 22.17 1.50
C GLN A 166 -4.64 20.92 2.40
N PRO A 167 -4.93 21.09 3.72
CA PRO A 167 -4.86 20.00 4.68
C PRO A 167 -5.93 18.90 4.47
N TRP A 168 -7.02 19.21 3.75
CA TRP A 168 -8.10 18.24 3.48
C TRP A 168 -7.67 17.11 2.55
N MET A 169 -6.61 17.28 1.75
CA MET A 169 -6.13 16.27 0.80
C MET A 169 -5.65 14.99 1.49
N VAL A 170 -5.14 15.12 2.72
CA VAL A 170 -4.76 13.98 3.56
C VAL A 170 -5.93 13.03 3.82
N ALA A 171 -7.16 13.55 3.89
CA ALA A 171 -8.36 12.75 4.12
C ALA A 171 -8.99 12.25 2.81
N VAL A 172 -8.99 13.08 1.77
CA VAL A 172 -9.66 12.75 0.49
C VAL A 172 -8.87 11.70 -0.30
N ALA A 173 -7.54 11.84 -0.35
CA ALA A 173 -6.69 11.01 -1.20
C ALA A 173 -5.38 10.63 -0.46
N PRO A 174 -5.45 9.87 0.65
CA PRO A 174 -4.31 9.63 1.53
C PRO A 174 -3.13 8.90 0.86
N THR A 175 -3.40 8.04 -0.12
CA THR A 175 -2.39 7.26 -0.84
C THR A 175 -1.84 7.98 -2.07
N ALA A 176 -2.51 9.04 -2.54
CA ALA A 176 -2.18 9.76 -3.77
C ALA A 176 -1.62 11.15 -3.45
N GLU A 177 -2.37 12.21 -3.75
CA GLU A 177 -1.97 13.61 -3.52
C GLU A 177 -1.81 13.95 -2.04
N GLY A 178 -2.40 13.14 -1.15
CA GLY A 178 -2.33 13.26 0.31
C GLY A 178 -1.10 12.59 0.96
N TYR A 179 -0.09 12.17 0.18
CA TYR A 179 1.14 11.59 0.75
C TYR A 179 1.82 12.57 1.71
N LEU A 180 2.51 12.05 2.72
CA LEU A 180 3.14 12.87 3.74
C LEU A 180 4.60 13.17 3.41
N ALA A 181 5.37 12.14 3.06
CA ALA A 181 6.81 12.23 2.88
C ALA A 181 7.34 11.18 1.91
N ILE A 182 8.44 11.50 1.22
CA ILE A 182 9.23 10.54 0.46
C ILE A 182 10.55 10.32 1.19
N ILE A 183 10.82 9.06 1.54
CA ILE A 183 11.95 8.64 2.35
C ILE A 183 12.82 7.70 1.53
N ASN A 184 14.12 7.92 1.57
CA ASN A 184 15.11 7.03 1.02
C ASN A 184 15.80 6.26 2.16
N PRO A 185 15.51 4.96 2.33
CA PRO A 185 16.06 4.16 3.40
C PRO A 185 17.59 4.01 3.28
N THR A 186 18.29 4.07 4.40
CA THR A 186 19.77 3.96 4.43
C THR A 186 20.25 2.52 4.49
N SER A 187 19.46 1.65 5.12
CA SER A 187 19.69 0.21 5.25
C SER A 187 18.52 -0.54 4.61
N LYS A 188 18.64 -1.87 4.42
CA LYS A 188 17.50 -2.72 4.05
C LYS A 188 16.37 -2.40 5.04
N ALA A 189 15.26 -1.87 4.53
CA ALA A 189 14.20 -1.39 5.40
C ALA A 189 13.58 -2.58 6.12
N ASP A 190 13.63 -2.56 7.45
CA ASP A 190 13.09 -3.63 8.28
C ASP A 190 11.57 -3.54 8.30
N PHE A 191 10.90 -4.21 7.36
CA PHE A 191 9.45 -4.30 7.31
C PHE A 191 8.88 -5.51 8.06
N SER A 192 9.70 -6.22 8.84
CA SER A 192 9.32 -7.45 9.55
C SER A 192 8.16 -7.28 10.54
N GLY A 193 7.90 -6.05 10.99
CA GLY A 193 6.78 -5.71 11.86
C GLY A 193 5.53 -5.18 11.15
N TYR A 194 5.52 -5.13 9.82
CA TYR A 194 4.42 -4.52 9.05
C TYR A 194 3.62 -5.55 8.26
N GLU A 195 2.33 -5.27 8.10
CA GLU A 195 1.43 -6.12 7.33
C GLU A 195 1.58 -5.78 5.84
N LYS A 196 2.13 -6.70 5.05
CA LYS A 196 2.20 -6.54 3.58
C LYS A 196 0.80 -6.70 3.01
N ILE A 197 0.18 -5.59 2.61
CA ILE A 197 -1.18 -5.58 2.04
C ILE A 197 -1.14 -6.00 0.58
N TRP A 198 -0.15 -5.49 -0.14
CA TRP A 198 -0.10 -5.63 -1.59
C TRP A 198 1.34 -5.80 -2.09
N THR A 199 1.48 -6.67 -3.09
CA THR A 199 2.74 -6.90 -3.78
C THR A 199 2.63 -6.33 -5.18
N ALA A 200 3.56 -5.43 -5.53
CA ALA A 200 3.63 -4.81 -6.84
C ALA A 200 3.53 -5.87 -7.96
N THR A 201 2.56 -5.70 -8.86
CA THR A 201 2.35 -6.64 -9.98
C THR A 201 3.21 -6.31 -11.20
N GLY A 202 3.95 -5.20 -11.17
CA GLY A 202 4.85 -4.76 -12.24
C GLY A 202 6.13 -4.09 -11.73
N GLY A 203 7.18 -4.15 -12.54
CA GLY A 203 8.54 -3.77 -12.13
C GLY A 203 9.32 -4.99 -11.61
N ASP A 204 10.65 -4.97 -11.74
CA ASP A 204 11.49 -5.99 -11.13
C ASP A 204 11.22 -5.98 -9.62
N ALA A 205 10.64 -7.06 -9.11
CA ALA A 205 10.57 -7.29 -7.69
C ALA A 205 12.02 -7.25 -7.18
N VAL A 206 12.31 -6.40 -6.20
CA VAL A 206 13.56 -6.52 -5.46
C VAL A 206 13.49 -7.90 -4.82
N GLY A 207 14.24 -8.84 -5.39
CA GLY A 207 14.27 -10.22 -4.94
C GLY A 207 14.45 -10.24 -3.44
N GLU A 208 13.46 -10.78 -2.74
CA GLU A 208 13.72 -11.37 -1.44
C GLU A 208 14.56 -12.62 -1.75
N ASP A 209 15.86 -12.42 -2.04
CA ASP A 209 16.82 -13.52 -2.04
C ASP A 209 16.86 -14.02 -0.60
N GLU A 210 16.12 -15.10 -0.35
CA GLU A 210 16.25 -15.95 0.83
C GLU A 210 17.65 -16.58 0.77
N ASP A 211 18.56 -16.10 1.62
CA ASP A 211 19.80 -16.80 1.99
C ASP A 211 19.51 -17.98 2.91
#